data_AF-A0A7V6P112-F1
#
_entry.id   AF-A0A7V6P112-F1
#
_cell.length_a   1.000
_cell.length_b   1.000
_cell.length_c   1.000
_cell.angle_alpha   90.00
_cell.angle_beta   90.00
_cell.angle_gamma   90.00
#
_symmetry.space_group_name_H-M   'P 1'
#
loop_
_entity.id
_entity.type
_entity.pdbx_description
1 polymer ?
#
loop_
_entity_poly.entity_id
_entity_poly.type
_entity_poly.pdbx_seq_one_letter_code
_entity_poly.pdbx_strand_id
1 'polypeptide(L)'
;MDLIYEIIKNIDSDKRINTIYTVKFDKDALLSPPFGSWFINGFYAINNGIILTPSENWNTYMQFTQPMHFDCDGVKWKIRLKDKNSKIRVERRTSPMNVGFSSTVELDNCVMRIYQSAVSATEIPSTVIAEKATVLELGKGREYNLVLESFGEVLEFTIEDSVTGEKDTISYISTGKGVKNAGRCWDYPRFYVYKGCVEILQFDYFSNFPHSPKALLLGDSIMEGDTIRNLPGGGYNNRWAGMLYKKLNGNVAILGTAGETSSGIIRKLPVLDRAFKKPEYVFLAHMVNDYVFDVWKTNTEKVIQLFKRKGSTPIICMMPMRSGREEFYDAVLDYVEKCPYNVIYFNKALTVNSDGKTPDKKYYIGDKIHPNVLGHSKMFEQVLQDLDFI
;
A
#
# COMPACT_ATOMS: atom_id res chain seq x y z
N MET A 1 -11.65 -17.64 -6.77
CA MET A 1 -10.42 -17.12 -6.12
C MET A 1 -9.77 -16.14 -7.06
N ASP A 2 -9.20 -15.06 -6.53
CA ASP A 2 -8.55 -14.00 -7.31
C ASP A 2 -7.26 -14.57 -7.96
N LEU A 3 -7.13 -14.45 -9.29
CA LEU A 3 -5.98 -14.98 -10.03
C LEU A 3 -4.67 -14.27 -9.63
N ILE A 4 -4.68 -12.99 -9.25
CA ILE A 4 -3.50 -12.31 -8.70
C ILE A 4 -3.11 -12.96 -7.37
N TYR A 5 -4.07 -13.28 -6.51
CA TYR A 5 -3.80 -13.98 -5.25
C TYR A 5 -3.17 -15.36 -5.48
N GLU A 6 -3.67 -16.13 -6.44
CA GLU A 6 -3.09 -17.42 -6.81
C GLU A 6 -1.69 -17.27 -7.43
N ILE A 7 -1.47 -16.29 -8.31
CA ILE A 7 -0.15 -16.03 -8.90
C ILE A 7 0.84 -15.62 -7.81
N ILE A 8 0.46 -14.70 -6.91
CA ILE A 8 1.33 -14.25 -5.81
C ILE A 8 1.71 -15.41 -4.92
N LYS A 9 0.77 -16.28 -4.53
CA LYS A 9 1.08 -17.45 -3.71
C LYS A 9 2.08 -18.40 -4.37
N ASN A 10 2.07 -18.47 -5.70
CA ASN A 10 2.94 -19.32 -6.50
C ASN A 10 4.26 -18.66 -6.96
N ILE A 11 4.50 -17.37 -6.67
CA ILE A 11 5.82 -16.75 -6.91
C ILE A 11 6.84 -17.39 -5.98
N ASP A 12 7.96 -17.86 -6.53
CA ASP A 12 9.11 -18.35 -5.75
C ASP A 12 9.49 -17.37 -4.62
N SER A 13 9.45 -17.83 -3.37
CA SER A 13 9.73 -17.03 -2.17
C SER A 13 11.11 -16.39 -2.21
N ASP A 14 12.07 -17.01 -2.91
CA ASP A 14 13.45 -16.50 -3.01
C ASP A 14 13.57 -15.28 -3.94
N LYS A 15 12.54 -15.01 -4.75
CA LYS A 15 12.49 -13.85 -5.65
C LYS A 15 11.73 -12.66 -5.08
N ARG A 16 11.01 -12.84 -3.96
CA ARG A 16 10.15 -11.82 -3.34
C ARG A 16 10.96 -10.85 -2.48
N ILE A 17 10.38 -9.68 -2.24
CA ILE A 17 10.84 -8.70 -1.28
C ILE A 17 10.52 -9.22 0.14
N ASN A 18 11.26 -10.24 0.58
CA ASN A 18 11.02 -10.91 1.86
C ASN A 18 11.09 -9.94 3.05
N THR A 19 11.88 -8.87 2.96
CA THR A 19 11.92 -7.79 3.96
C THR A 19 12.49 -6.51 3.35
N ILE A 20 11.81 -5.39 3.56
CA ILE A 20 12.21 -4.03 3.13
C ILE A 20 12.86 -3.27 4.29
N TYR A 21 12.33 -3.49 5.48
CA TYR A 21 12.72 -2.76 6.68
C TYR A 21 12.53 -3.67 7.89
N THR A 22 13.57 -3.73 8.73
CA THR A 22 13.54 -4.41 10.02
C THR A 22 14.07 -3.48 11.08
N VAL A 23 13.38 -3.42 12.21
CA VAL A 23 13.89 -2.83 13.45
C VAL A 23 13.73 -3.83 14.57
N LYS A 24 14.85 -4.15 15.21
CA LYS A 24 14.87 -4.82 16.50
C LYS A 24 14.87 -3.77 17.59
N PHE A 25 13.96 -3.90 18.54
CA PHE A 25 13.86 -3.01 19.68
C PHE A 25 14.67 -3.62 20.82
N ASP A 26 15.87 -3.10 21.05
CA ASP A 26 16.68 -3.41 22.21
C ASP A 26 17.01 -2.13 22.99
N LYS A 27 17.63 -2.30 24.17
CA LYS A 27 17.97 -1.19 25.07
C LYS A 27 18.96 -0.18 24.47
N ASP A 28 19.71 -0.58 23.45
CA ASP A 28 20.79 0.19 22.82
C ASP A 28 20.34 0.78 21.46
N ALA A 29 19.30 0.22 20.84
CA ALA A 29 18.77 0.59 19.52
C ALA A 29 17.76 1.75 19.52
N LEU A 30 17.26 2.16 20.69
CA LEU A 30 16.36 3.33 20.83
C LEU A 30 17.15 4.59 21.21
N LEU A 31 18.22 4.87 20.47
CA LEU A 31 18.89 6.16 20.56
C LEU A 31 18.11 7.22 19.75
N SER A 32 17.27 7.94 20.49
CA SER A 32 16.82 9.32 20.29
C SER A 32 15.49 9.58 19.55
N PRO A 33 14.37 9.76 20.29
CA PRO A 33 13.37 10.77 19.94
C PRO A 33 14.04 12.16 19.97
N PRO A 34 13.83 13.05 18.97
CA PRO A 34 12.59 13.21 18.22
C PRO A 34 12.63 12.94 16.71
N PHE A 35 13.68 12.35 16.12
CA PHE A 35 13.77 12.18 14.66
C PHE A 35 14.20 10.78 14.22
N GLY A 36 13.20 9.92 14.05
CA GLY A 36 13.30 8.65 13.33
C GLY A 36 11.96 8.35 12.64
N SER A 37 11.81 7.14 12.11
CA SER A 37 10.55 6.69 11.49
C SER A 37 9.50 6.20 12.50
N TRP A 38 9.60 6.55 13.79
CA TRP A 38 8.72 6.04 14.85
C TRP A 38 8.14 7.14 15.73
N PHE A 39 6.87 6.99 16.10
CA PHE A 39 6.14 7.85 17.04
C PHE A 39 5.43 6.98 18.08
N ILE A 40 5.58 7.31 19.36
CA ILE A 40 4.92 6.59 20.47
C ILE A 40 4.02 7.59 21.20
N ASN A 41 2.76 7.23 21.37
CA ASN A 41 1.80 7.97 22.19
C ASN A 41 1.51 7.17 23.46
N GLY A 42 1.47 7.85 24.61
CA GLY A 42 1.27 7.23 25.92
C GLY A 42 2.59 6.91 26.65
N PHE A 43 2.46 6.35 27.85
CA PHE A 43 3.62 5.93 28.65
C PHE A 43 4.21 4.63 28.11
N TYR A 44 5.54 4.55 28.10
CA TYR A 44 6.27 3.36 27.67
C TYR A 44 7.53 3.15 28.50
N ALA A 45 8.03 1.93 28.50
CA ALA A 45 9.33 1.55 29.04
C ALA A 45 10.13 0.80 27.97
N ILE A 46 11.46 0.89 28.05
CA ILE A 46 12.38 0.16 27.18
C ILE A 46 13.09 -0.89 28.03
N ASN A 47 12.97 -2.17 27.65
CA ASN A 47 13.62 -3.28 28.33
C ASN A 47 13.82 -4.47 27.38
N ASN A 48 14.88 -4.46 26.56
CA ASN A 48 15.09 -5.44 25.48
C ASN A 48 13.83 -5.62 24.59
N GLY A 49 13.15 -4.50 24.35
CA GLY A 49 11.84 -4.37 23.71
C GLY A 49 11.15 -3.07 24.16
N ILE A 50 10.05 -2.72 23.52
CA ILE A 50 9.18 -1.60 23.91
C ILE A 50 7.96 -2.14 24.63
N ILE A 51 7.77 -1.72 25.88
CA ILE A 51 6.58 -2.06 26.67
C ILE A 51 5.69 -0.82 26.68
N LEU A 52 4.49 -0.96 26.12
CA LEU A 52 3.47 0.11 26.11
C LEU A 52 2.56 -0.04 27.33
N THR A 53 2.34 1.03 28.08
CA THR A 53 1.37 1.03 29.18
C THR A 53 -0.06 1.03 28.63
N PRO A 54 -0.90 0.03 28.95
CA PRO A 54 -2.25 -0.06 28.40
C PRO A 54 -3.08 1.19 28.70
N SER A 55 -4.00 1.53 27.79
CA SER A 55 -5.03 2.55 28.03
C SER A 55 -6.40 2.06 27.56
N GLU A 56 -7.43 2.23 28.38
CA GLU A 56 -8.81 1.75 28.11
C GLU A 56 -9.56 2.57 27.03
N ASN A 57 -8.83 3.18 26.09
CA ASN A 57 -9.35 4.06 25.04
C ASN A 57 -8.51 4.06 23.76
N TRP A 58 -7.61 3.09 23.58
CA TRP A 58 -6.71 3.00 22.41
C TRP A 58 -5.79 4.22 22.20
N ASN A 59 -5.56 5.02 23.24
CA ASN A 59 -4.64 6.16 23.17
C ASN A 59 -3.18 5.76 23.31
N THR A 60 -2.85 4.59 23.87
CA THR A 60 -1.46 4.10 23.83
C THR A 60 -1.17 3.33 22.55
N TYR A 61 -0.22 3.83 21.76
CA TYR A 61 0.21 3.18 20.52
C TYR A 61 1.64 3.53 20.10
N MET A 62 2.19 2.68 19.25
CA MET A 62 3.43 2.89 18.52
C MET A 62 3.12 2.93 17.01
N GLN A 63 3.62 3.93 16.30
CA GLN A 63 3.37 4.16 14.89
C GLN A 63 4.66 4.31 14.10
N PHE A 64 4.73 3.64 12.95
CA PHE A 64 5.73 3.91 11.94
C PHE A 64 5.32 5.14 11.12
N THR A 65 6.15 6.18 11.08
CA THR A 65 5.85 7.50 10.49
C THR A 65 6.30 7.65 9.04
N GLN A 66 6.95 6.63 8.49
CA GLN A 66 7.36 6.61 7.09
C GLN A 66 6.27 5.91 6.26
N PRO A 67 5.65 6.56 5.25
CA PRO A 67 4.62 5.94 4.44
C PRO A 67 5.19 4.78 3.62
N MET A 68 4.45 3.68 3.59
CA MET A 68 4.75 2.47 2.83
C MET A 68 3.46 1.78 2.35
N HIS A 69 3.30 1.65 1.04
CA HIS A 69 2.17 0.92 0.46
C HIS A 69 2.53 0.26 -0.87
N PHE A 70 2.19 -1.01 -0.98
CA PHE A 70 2.16 -1.79 -2.20
C PHE A 70 0.81 -2.53 -2.26
N ASP A 71 0.36 -2.93 -3.44
CA ASP A 71 -0.84 -3.79 -3.52
C ASP A 71 -0.64 -5.17 -2.85
N CYS A 72 0.62 -5.57 -2.64
CA CYS A 72 1.01 -6.88 -2.11
C CYS A 72 2.12 -6.72 -1.06
N ASP A 73 1.75 -6.29 0.13
CA ASP A 73 2.67 -6.07 1.24
C ASP A 73 2.05 -6.39 2.60
N GLY A 74 2.91 -6.39 3.60
CA GLY A 74 2.49 -6.64 4.96
C GLY A 74 3.45 -6.11 5.99
N VAL A 75 2.98 -6.13 7.22
CA VAL A 75 3.78 -5.83 8.41
C VAL A 75 3.77 -7.00 9.35
N LYS A 76 4.90 -7.23 10.00
CA LYS A 76 5.05 -8.23 11.05
C LYS A 76 5.55 -7.57 12.32
N TRP A 77 4.83 -7.80 13.41
CA TRP A 77 5.23 -7.41 14.74
C TRP A 77 5.61 -8.66 15.51
N LYS A 78 6.87 -8.76 15.93
CA LYS A 78 7.28 -9.76 16.90
C LYS A 78 7.04 -9.21 18.30
N ILE A 79 6.22 -9.90 19.08
CA ILE A 79 5.85 -9.48 20.42
C ILE A 79 6.11 -10.58 21.44
N ARG A 80 6.21 -10.21 22.72
CA ARG A 80 6.16 -11.10 23.86
C ARG A 80 4.96 -10.73 24.74
N LEU A 81 4.05 -11.68 24.97
CA LEU A 81 2.91 -11.45 25.84
C LEU A 81 3.38 -11.53 27.30
N LYS A 82 3.26 -10.44 28.07
CA LYS A 82 3.52 -10.45 29.52
C LYS A 82 2.25 -10.75 30.32
N ASP A 83 1.10 -10.62 29.68
CA ASP A 83 -0.22 -11.02 30.15
C ASP A 83 -0.95 -11.78 29.02
N LYS A 84 -1.56 -12.92 29.35
CA LYS A 84 -2.33 -13.73 28.38
C LYS A 84 -3.68 -13.08 28.03
N ASN A 85 -4.18 -12.18 28.88
CA ASN A 85 -5.43 -11.45 28.65
C ASN A 85 -5.19 -10.09 27.98
N SER A 86 -4.03 -9.93 27.33
CA SER A 86 -3.72 -8.72 26.58
C SER A 86 -4.69 -8.53 25.42
N LYS A 87 -5.14 -7.28 25.27
CA LYS A 87 -5.99 -6.84 24.16
C LYS A 87 -5.21 -5.82 23.33
N ILE A 88 -4.94 -6.17 22.09
CA ILE A 88 -4.06 -5.42 21.19
C ILE A 88 -4.69 -5.21 19.83
N ARG A 89 -4.22 -4.19 19.10
CA ARG A 89 -4.58 -3.96 17.70
C ARG A 89 -3.35 -3.74 16.84
N VAL A 90 -3.40 -4.27 15.63
CA VAL A 90 -2.49 -3.92 14.54
C VAL A 90 -3.31 -3.19 13.48
N GLU A 91 -2.75 -2.10 12.96
CA GLU A 91 -3.43 -1.26 12.00
C GLU A 91 -2.48 -0.77 10.90
N ARG A 92 -3.03 -0.53 9.71
CA ARG A 92 -2.41 0.29 8.65
C ARG A 92 -3.39 1.38 8.24
N ARG A 93 -2.93 2.62 8.10
CA ARG A 93 -3.78 3.80 7.84
C ARG A 93 -3.20 4.71 6.75
N THR A 94 -4.07 5.45 6.09
CA THR A 94 -3.70 6.42 5.03
C THR A 94 -2.87 7.63 5.46
N SER A 95 -2.96 8.05 6.73
CA SER A 95 -2.39 9.31 7.19
C SER A 95 -1.84 9.16 8.60
N PRO A 96 -0.68 9.78 8.92
CA PRO A 96 -0.09 9.61 10.24
C PRO A 96 -0.91 10.28 11.35
N MET A 97 -1.73 11.28 10.99
CA MET A 97 -2.51 12.11 11.92
C MET A 97 -4.01 11.77 11.91
N ASN A 98 -4.54 11.25 10.81
CA ASN A 98 -5.96 11.02 10.62
C ASN A 98 -6.21 9.53 10.33
N VAL A 99 -7.06 8.85 11.12
CA VAL A 99 -7.33 7.41 10.98
C VAL A 99 -7.81 7.04 9.56
N GLY A 100 -8.65 7.86 8.91
CA GLY A 100 -8.96 7.74 7.47
C GLY A 100 -9.34 6.30 7.04
N PHE A 101 -9.06 5.91 5.79
CA PHE A 101 -9.12 4.48 5.43
C PHE A 101 -8.05 3.70 6.20
N SER A 102 -8.47 2.65 6.89
CA SER A 102 -7.61 1.79 7.68
C SER A 102 -7.96 0.32 7.52
N SER A 103 -6.94 -0.51 7.72
CA SER A 103 -7.06 -1.95 7.90
C SER A 103 -6.71 -2.25 9.35
N THR A 104 -7.69 -2.64 10.14
CA THR A 104 -7.54 -2.78 11.59
C THR A 104 -7.93 -4.18 12.02
N VAL A 105 -7.04 -4.82 12.78
CA VAL A 105 -7.27 -6.14 13.35
C VAL A 105 -6.99 -6.12 14.84
N GLU A 106 -7.87 -6.74 15.62
CA GLU A 106 -7.75 -6.91 17.07
C GLU A 106 -7.47 -8.36 17.42
N LEU A 107 -6.63 -8.56 18.43
CA LEU A 107 -6.51 -9.82 19.15
C LEU A 107 -6.94 -9.58 20.60
N ASP A 108 -7.97 -10.31 21.04
CA ASP A 108 -8.54 -10.22 22.39
C ASP A 108 -8.99 -11.60 22.86
N ASN A 109 -8.41 -12.11 23.95
CA ASN A 109 -8.73 -13.42 24.54
C ASN A 109 -8.80 -14.56 23.52
N CYS A 110 -7.73 -14.74 22.74
CA CYS A 110 -7.67 -15.73 21.66
C CYS A 110 -8.74 -15.56 20.57
N VAL A 111 -9.28 -14.36 20.37
CA VAL A 111 -10.18 -14.07 19.25
C VAL A 111 -9.57 -12.98 18.38
N MET A 112 -9.45 -13.27 17.08
CA MET A 112 -9.03 -12.34 16.04
C MET A 112 -10.26 -11.68 15.42
N ARG A 113 -10.25 -10.36 15.27
CA ARG A 113 -11.34 -9.58 14.68
C ARG A 113 -10.82 -8.60 13.64
N ILE A 114 -11.34 -8.68 12.42
CA ILE A 114 -11.12 -7.68 11.38
C ILE A 114 -12.25 -6.65 11.47
N TYR A 115 -11.89 -5.36 11.43
CA TYR A 115 -12.83 -4.26 11.48
C TYR A 115 -13.02 -3.62 10.11
N GLN A 116 -14.22 -3.11 9.89
CA GLN A 116 -14.50 -2.14 8.85
C GLN A 116 -13.61 -0.91 9.03
N SER A 117 -13.07 -0.32 7.96
CA SER A 117 -12.19 0.85 8.09
C SER A 117 -12.85 2.01 8.85
N ALA A 118 -12.09 2.99 9.31
CA ALA A 118 -12.68 4.26 9.73
C ALA A 118 -13.11 5.11 8.50
N VAL A 119 -14.07 6.03 8.66
CA VAL A 119 -14.36 7.09 7.65
C VAL A 119 -13.79 8.43 8.04
N SER A 120 -13.46 8.64 9.32
CA SER A 120 -12.97 9.92 9.80
C SER A 120 -11.62 9.78 10.50
N ALA A 121 -10.94 10.91 10.62
CA ALA A 121 -9.65 11.04 11.26
C ALA A 121 -9.63 10.60 12.74
N THR A 122 -10.79 10.61 13.40
CA THR A 122 -10.95 10.44 14.84
C THR A 122 -11.75 9.20 15.21
N GLU A 123 -12.34 8.51 14.23
CA GLU A 123 -13.11 7.30 14.45
C GLU A 123 -12.16 6.13 14.66
N ILE A 124 -12.27 5.47 15.81
CA ILE A 124 -11.68 4.17 16.03
C ILE A 124 -12.63 3.13 15.43
N PRO A 125 -12.16 2.26 14.50
CA PRO A 125 -12.97 1.17 13.97
C PRO A 125 -13.64 0.34 15.06
N SER A 126 -14.96 0.16 14.94
CA SER A 126 -15.80 -0.53 15.93
C SER A 126 -16.66 -1.65 15.33
N THR A 127 -17.02 -1.55 14.04
CA THR A 127 -17.78 -2.59 13.33
C THR A 127 -16.89 -3.75 12.92
N VAL A 128 -17.12 -4.93 13.51
CA VAL A 128 -16.45 -6.19 13.14
C VAL A 128 -17.05 -6.74 11.85
N ILE A 129 -16.20 -7.12 10.90
CA ILE A 129 -16.61 -7.68 9.59
C ILE A 129 -16.14 -9.12 9.39
N ALA A 130 -15.17 -9.58 10.18
CA ALA A 130 -14.82 -10.99 10.28
C ALA A 130 -14.29 -11.27 11.70
N GLU A 131 -14.63 -12.44 12.23
CA GLU A 131 -14.17 -12.90 13.55
C GLU A 131 -13.79 -14.38 13.48
N LYS A 132 -12.74 -14.76 14.22
CA LYS A 132 -12.29 -16.15 14.36
C LYS A 132 -11.61 -16.35 15.71
N ALA A 133 -12.01 -17.38 16.46
CA ALA A 133 -11.25 -17.85 17.61
C ALA A 133 -9.97 -18.57 17.13
N THR A 134 -8.82 -18.19 17.68
CA THR A 134 -7.57 -18.88 17.38
C THR A 134 -7.50 -20.22 18.11
N VAL A 135 -6.96 -21.23 17.43
CA VAL A 135 -6.64 -22.53 18.05
C VAL A 135 -5.36 -22.50 18.89
N LEU A 136 -4.59 -21.40 18.82
CA LEU A 136 -3.36 -21.25 19.60
C LEU A 136 -3.65 -21.00 21.08
N GLU A 137 -2.96 -21.73 21.94
CA GLU A 137 -2.94 -21.47 23.38
C GLU A 137 -1.98 -20.33 23.69
N LEU A 138 -2.52 -19.11 23.89
CA LEU A 138 -1.71 -17.95 24.22
C LEU A 138 -1.14 -18.04 25.63
N GLY A 139 0.19 -17.92 25.73
CA GLY A 139 0.94 -18.10 26.97
C GLY A 139 1.65 -16.82 27.42
N LYS A 140 1.68 -16.60 28.74
CA LYS A 140 2.53 -15.57 29.34
C LYS A 140 4.01 -15.91 29.11
N GLY A 141 4.79 -14.91 28.73
CA GLY A 141 6.22 -15.01 28.41
C GLY A 141 6.52 -15.53 27.01
N ARG A 142 5.51 -16.02 26.26
CA ARG A 142 5.70 -16.53 24.91
C ARG A 142 5.79 -15.41 23.88
N GLU A 143 6.50 -15.72 22.80
CA GLU A 143 6.75 -14.81 21.69
C GLU A 143 5.92 -15.18 20.47
N TYR A 144 5.26 -14.19 19.87
CA TYR A 144 4.39 -14.36 18.73
C TYR A 144 4.74 -13.39 17.61
N ASN A 145 4.61 -13.85 16.36
CA ASN A 145 4.58 -12.98 15.20
C ASN A 145 3.12 -12.64 14.90
N LEU A 146 2.82 -11.35 14.79
CA LEU A 146 1.54 -10.84 14.33
C LEU A 146 1.73 -10.23 12.96
N VAL A 147 1.17 -10.88 11.94
CA VAL A 147 1.37 -10.54 10.54
C VAL A 147 0.07 -10.00 9.97
N LEU A 148 0.10 -8.77 9.44
CA LEU A 148 -1.03 -8.15 8.74
C LEU A 148 -0.63 -7.91 7.28
N GLU A 149 -1.27 -8.62 6.35
CA GLU A 149 -0.97 -8.61 4.92
C GLU A 149 -2.16 -8.16 4.10
N SER A 150 -1.88 -7.45 3.01
CA SER A 150 -2.83 -7.17 1.94
C SER A 150 -2.37 -7.77 0.63
N PHE A 151 -3.31 -8.39 -0.09
CA PHE A 151 -3.13 -8.94 -1.43
C PHE A 151 -4.26 -8.41 -2.32
N GLY A 152 -4.12 -7.19 -2.83
CA GLY A 152 -5.19 -6.50 -3.53
C GLY A 152 -6.42 -6.33 -2.64
N GLU A 153 -7.47 -7.12 -2.91
CA GLU A 153 -8.75 -7.05 -2.20
C GLU A 153 -8.79 -7.90 -0.91
N VAL A 154 -7.78 -8.76 -0.69
CA VAL A 154 -7.74 -9.66 0.45
C VAL A 154 -6.90 -9.06 1.58
N LEU A 155 -7.47 -9.00 2.77
CA LEU A 155 -6.76 -8.74 4.02
C LEU A 155 -6.57 -10.06 4.76
N GLU A 156 -5.35 -10.35 5.20
CA GLU A 156 -5.05 -11.51 6.05
C GLU A 156 -4.36 -11.06 7.33
N PHE A 157 -4.79 -11.63 8.46
CA PHE A 157 -4.08 -11.50 9.72
C PHE A 157 -3.73 -12.87 10.26
N THR A 158 -2.45 -13.05 10.55
CA THR A 158 -1.89 -14.29 11.08
C THR A 158 -1.24 -14.05 12.42
N ILE A 159 -1.54 -14.91 13.39
CA ILE A 159 -0.77 -15.07 14.61
C ILE A 159 0.02 -16.37 14.52
N GLU A 160 1.30 -16.33 14.84
CA GLU A 160 2.22 -17.48 14.80
C GLU A 160 3.03 -17.52 16.10
N ASP A 161 3.08 -18.67 16.77
CA ASP A 161 4.01 -18.92 17.88
C ASP A 161 5.42 -19.02 17.30
N SER A 162 6.29 -18.09 17.69
CA SER A 162 7.62 -17.97 17.09
C SER A 162 8.60 -19.08 17.49
N VAL A 163 8.23 -19.94 18.44
CA VAL A 163 9.03 -21.09 18.88
C VAL A 163 8.56 -22.37 18.18
N THR A 164 7.26 -22.63 18.16
CA THR A 164 6.72 -23.88 17.58
C THR A 164 6.44 -23.77 16.07
N GLY A 165 6.25 -22.54 15.56
CA GLY A 165 5.80 -22.30 14.18
C GLY A 165 4.31 -22.59 13.96
N GLU A 166 3.58 -22.98 15.00
CA GLU A 166 2.12 -23.11 14.92
C GLU A 166 1.50 -21.75 14.67
N LYS A 167 0.55 -21.68 13.72
CA LYS A 167 -0.08 -20.44 13.33
C LYS A 167 -1.56 -20.59 13.06
N ASP A 168 -2.27 -19.48 13.19
CA ASP A 168 -3.65 -19.37 12.78
C ASP A 168 -3.92 -18.05 12.05
N THR A 169 -4.80 -18.10 11.06
CA THR A 169 -5.07 -16.98 10.15
C THR A 169 -6.57 -16.71 10.05
N ILE A 170 -6.92 -15.43 10.05
CA ILE A 170 -8.22 -14.91 9.62
C ILE A 170 -8.04 -14.11 8.34
N SER A 171 -8.92 -14.31 7.36
CA SER A 171 -8.89 -13.59 6.08
C SER A 171 -10.23 -12.93 5.82
N TYR A 172 -10.21 -11.77 5.16
CA TYR A 172 -11.40 -11.08 4.68
C TYR A 172 -11.16 -10.60 3.24
N ILE A 173 -12.11 -10.90 2.36
CA ILE A 173 -12.11 -10.38 0.98
C ILE A 173 -13.02 -9.16 0.95
N SER A 174 -12.47 -8.02 0.58
CA SER A 174 -13.23 -6.78 0.42
C SER A 174 -14.12 -6.84 -0.80
N THR A 175 -15.37 -7.29 -0.61
CA THR A 175 -16.37 -7.42 -1.69
C THR A 175 -16.99 -6.09 -2.10
N GLY A 176 -16.59 -4.97 -1.48
CA GLY A 176 -17.02 -3.61 -1.79
C GLY A 176 -18.53 -3.33 -1.72
N LYS A 177 -19.35 -4.27 -1.23
CA LYS A 177 -20.75 -4.02 -0.86
C LYS A 177 -20.79 -3.47 0.56
N GLY A 178 -20.96 -2.16 0.69
CA GLY A 178 -20.98 -1.46 1.97
C GLY A 178 -19.85 -0.46 2.10
N VAL A 179 -20.08 0.57 2.91
CA VAL A 179 -19.13 1.65 3.16
C VAL A 179 -17.84 1.02 3.70
N LYS A 180 -16.68 1.42 3.15
CA LYS A 180 -15.32 1.20 3.70
C LYS A 180 -14.65 -0.18 3.46
N ASN A 181 -13.43 -0.13 2.92
CA ASN A 181 -12.64 -1.27 2.41
C ASN A 181 -11.49 -1.63 3.37
N ALA A 182 -11.68 -2.69 4.17
CA ALA A 182 -10.65 -3.16 5.10
C ALA A 182 -9.39 -3.71 4.42
N GLY A 183 -9.42 -3.99 3.11
CA GLY A 183 -8.23 -4.38 2.33
C GLY A 183 -7.30 -3.23 1.97
N ARG A 184 -7.70 -1.97 2.16
CA ARG A 184 -6.86 -0.77 1.91
C ARG A 184 -5.85 -0.53 3.04
N CYS A 185 -4.82 -1.37 3.06
CA CYS A 185 -3.68 -1.29 3.97
C CYS A 185 -2.69 -0.19 3.54
N TRP A 186 -3.07 1.08 3.66
CA TRP A 186 -2.16 2.16 3.23
C TRP A 186 -1.13 2.53 4.31
N ASP A 187 0.03 2.95 3.82
CA ASP A 187 1.09 3.76 4.39
C ASP A 187 1.61 3.52 5.82
N TYR A 188 0.81 3.75 6.86
CA TYR A 188 1.34 3.95 8.22
C TYR A 188 0.94 2.82 9.17
N PRO A 189 1.82 1.84 9.40
CA PRO A 189 1.64 0.79 10.40
C PRO A 189 1.55 1.35 11.82
N ARG A 190 0.65 0.78 12.62
CA ARG A 190 0.47 1.13 14.03
C ARG A 190 0.16 -0.11 14.86
N PHE A 191 0.67 -0.12 16.08
CA PHE A 191 0.44 -1.14 17.10
C PHE A 191 -0.15 -0.49 18.35
N TYR A 192 -1.23 -1.06 18.87
CA TYR A 192 -1.90 -0.54 20.07
C TYR A 192 -1.99 -1.58 21.18
N VAL A 193 -2.03 -1.09 22.42
CA VAL A 193 -2.31 -1.89 23.61
C VAL A 193 -3.45 -1.25 24.39
N TYR A 194 -4.59 -1.95 24.48
CA TYR A 194 -5.76 -1.51 25.23
C TYR A 194 -5.76 -2.04 26.67
N LYS A 195 -5.41 -3.32 26.82
CA LYS A 195 -5.39 -4.02 28.12
C LYS A 195 -4.23 -5.00 28.18
N GLY A 196 -3.79 -5.30 29.40
CA GLY A 196 -2.72 -6.25 29.69
C GLY A 196 -1.35 -5.62 29.45
N CYS A 197 -0.34 -6.46 29.22
CA CYS A 197 1.03 -6.01 29.02
C CYS A 197 1.69 -6.80 27.88
N VAL A 198 2.21 -6.08 26.90
CA VAL A 198 2.88 -6.64 25.73
C VAL A 198 4.20 -5.90 25.53
N GLU A 199 5.23 -6.66 25.17
CA GLU A 199 6.54 -6.16 24.84
C GLU A 199 6.78 -6.36 23.35
N ILE A 200 7.01 -5.28 22.61
CA ILE A 200 7.28 -5.29 21.17
C ILE A 200 8.79 -5.47 20.97
N LEU A 201 9.19 -6.54 20.29
CA LEU A 201 10.58 -6.95 20.13
C LEU A 201 11.15 -6.58 18.76
N GLN A 202 10.33 -6.68 17.71
CA GLN A 202 10.76 -6.42 16.34
C GLN A 202 9.58 -5.94 15.49
N PHE A 203 9.87 -5.09 14.51
CA PHE A 203 8.97 -4.74 13.43
C PHE A 203 9.63 -5.03 12.10
N ASP A 204 8.92 -5.72 11.21
CA ASP A 204 9.29 -5.89 9.82
C ASP A 204 8.21 -5.33 8.89
N TYR A 205 8.64 -4.69 7.81
CA TYR A 205 7.81 -4.40 6.65
C TYR A 205 8.36 -5.16 5.44
N PHE A 206 7.47 -5.80 4.69
CA PHE A 206 7.84 -6.70 3.59
C PHE A 206 6.84 -6.61 2.43
N SER A 207 7.22 -7.11 1.26
CA SER A 207 6.34 -7.15 0.09
C SER A 207 6.49 -8.46 -0.68
N ASN A 208 5.40 -8.97 -1.22
CA ASN A 208 5.43 -10.17 -2.04
C ASN A 208 5.87 -9.91 -3.49
N PHE A 209 6.13 -8.66 -3.87
CA PHE A 209 6.67 -8.30 -5.18
C PHE A 209 8.15 -8.65 -5.34
N PRO A 210 8.67 -8.79 -6.57
CA PRO A 210 10.09 -9.04 -6.78
C PRO A 210 10.96 -7.80 -6.54
N HIS A 211 12.20 -7.99 -6.07
CA HIS A 211 13.16 -6.90 -5.83
C HIS A 211 13.64 -6.18 -7.11
N SER A 212 13.56 -6.85 -8.26
CA SER A 212 13.97 -6.32 -9.57
C SER A 212 12.89 -6.65 -10.60
N PRO A 213 11.70 -6.02 -10.50
CA PRO A 213 10.59 -6.33 -11.39
C PRO A 213 10.91 -5.89 -12.83
N LYS A 214 10.24 -6.52 -13.81
CA LYS A 214 10.24 -6.00 -15.19
C LYS A 214 9.60 -4.60 -15.23
N ALA A 215 8.52 -4.39 -14.48
CA ALA A 215 7.88 -3.08 -14.35
C ALA A 215 7.60 -2.71 -12.89
N LEU A 216 8.03 -1.53 -12.47
CA LEU A 216 7.60 -0.87 -11.24
C LEU A 216 6.59 0.21 -11.61
N LEU A 217 5.36 0.11 -11.11
CA LEU A 217 4.28 1.02 -11.40
C LEU A 217 4.05 1.93 -10.19
N LEU A 218 4.21 3.25 -10.38
CA LEU A 218 3.98 4.26 -9.35
C LEU A 218 2.83 5.17 -9.80
N GLY A 219 1.74 5.23 -9.05
CA GLY A 219 0.57 6.01 -9.46
C GLY A 219 -0.47 6.26 -8.39
N ASP A 220 -1.59 6.81 -8.84
CA ASP A 220 -2.67 7.31 -8.00
C ASP A 220 -3.91 6.39 -7.99
N SER A 221 -5.11 6.94 -7.74
CA SER A 221 -6.38 6.20 -7.72
C SER A 221 -6.69 5.49 -9.04
N ILE A 222 -6.19 5.99 -10.17
CA ILE A 222 -6.40 5.37 -11.48
C ILE A 222 -5.50 4.15 -11.66
N MET A 223 -4.31 4.15 -11.07
CA MET A 223 -3.49 2.94 -11.00
C MET A 223 -4.04 1.94 -9.98
N GLU A 224 -4.47 2.43 -8.82
CA GLU A 224 -5.09 1.60 -7.78
C GLU A 224 -6.33 0.88 -8.33
N GLY A 225 -7.18 1.57 -9.09
CA GLY A 225 -8.31 0.97 -9.80
C GLY A 225 -9.44 0.46 -8.91
N ASP A 226 -9.50 0.88 -7.64
CA ASP A 226 -10.55 0.48 -6.70
C ASP A 226 -11.95 0.88 -7.15
N THR A 227 -12.06 1.95 -7.97
CA THR A 227 -13.32 2.41 -8.55
C THR A 227 -13.98 1.39 -9.45
N ILE A 228 -13.21 0.50 -10.08
CA ILE A 228 -13.76 -0.56 -10.92
C ILE A 228 -13.91 -1.88 -10.18
N ARG A 229 -13.53 -1.99 -8.91
CA ARG A 229 -13.58 -3.25 -8.15
C ARG A 229 -14.95 -3.93 -8.25
N ASN A 230 -16.01 -3.15 -8.06
CA ASN A 230 -17.38 -3.67 -7.97
C ASN A 230 -18.16 -3.62 -9.29
N LEU A 231 -17.53 -3.12 -10.36
CA LEU A 231 -18.22 -3.03 -11.65
C LEU A 231 -18.31 -4.43 -12.28
N PRO A 232 -19.38 -4.75 -13.01
CA PRO A 232 -19.42 -5.98 -13.82
C PRO A 232 -18.20 -6.06 -14.74
N GLY A 233 -17.44 -7.17 -14.65
CA GLY A 233 -16.19 -7.34 -15.38
C GLY A 233 -14.97 -6.60 -14.80
N GLY A 234 -15.14 -5.93 -13.66
CA GLY A 234 -14.09 -5.20 -12.95
C GLY A 234 -13.23 -6.06 -12.02
N GLY A 235 -12.69 -5.45 -10.97
CA GLY A 235 -11.75 -6.09 -10.02
C GLY A 235 -10.29 -5.68 -10.25
N TYR A 236 -9.43 -5.94 -9.25
CA TYR A 236 -8.01 -5.54 -9.28
C TYR A 236 -7.21 -6.20 -10.40
N ASN A 237 -7.72 -7.32 -10.91
CA ASN A 237 -7.24 -8.07 -12.05
C ASN A 237 -7.47 -7.42 -13.41
N ASN A 238 -8.49 -6.57 -13.50
CA ASN A 238 -9.02 -6.03 -14.75
C ASN A 238 -8.78 -4.52 -14.86
N ARG A 239 -8.13 -3.91 -13.86
CA ARG A 239 -7.48 -2.61 -14.04
C ARG A 239 -6.21 -2.80 -14.88
N TRP A 240 -5.82 -1.76 -15.61
CA TRP A 240 -4.67 -1.79 -16.52
C TRP A 240 -3.38 -2.32 -15.85
N ALA A 241 -3.12 -1.94 -14.59
CA ALA A 241 -1.97 -2.42 -13.82
C ALA A 241 -2.05 -3.92 -13.52
N GLY A 242 -3.26 -4.44 -13.22
CA GLY A 242 -3.51 -5.87 -13.02
C GLY A 242 -3.39 -6.68 -14.32
N MET A 243 -3.82 -6.11 -15.45
CA MET A 243 -3.62 -6.73 -16.77
C MET A 243 -2.14 -6.81 -17.14
N LEU A 244 -1.36 -5.75 -16.86
CA LEU A 244 0.09 -5.76 -17.05
C LEU A 244 0.78 -6.76 -16.12
N TYR A 245 0.35 -6.86 -14.86
CA TYR A 245 0.83 -7.87 -13.91
C TYR A 245 0.63 -9.29 -14.46
N LYS A 246 -0.56 -9.61 -14.99
CA LYS A 246 -0.84 -10.91 -15.62
C LYS A 246 0.02 -11.15 -16.87
N LYS A 247 0.10 -10.16 -17.76
CA LYS A 247 0.89 -10.23 -19.00
C LYS A 247 2.36 -10.57 -18.73
N LEU A 248 2.90 -10.04 -17.63
CA LEU A 248 4.29 -10.25 -17.21
C LEU A 248 4.44 -11.36 -16.15
N ASN A 249 3.44 -12.23 -15.99
CA ASN A 249 3.45 -13.38 -15.07
C ASN A 249 3.86 -13.00 -13.63
N GLY A 250 3.35 -11.86 -13.14
CA GLY A 250 3.61 -11.35 -11.81
C GLY A 250 4.97 -10.66 -11.63
N ASN A 251 5.77 -10.49 -12.68
CA ASN A 251 7.03 -9.74 -12.66
C ASN A 251 6.82 -8.21 -12.68
N VAL A 252 5.87 -7.73 -11.88
CA VAL A 252 5.47 -6.32 -11.79
C VAL A 252 5.27 -5.98 -10.32
N ALA A 253 5.75 -4.82 -9.90
CA ALA A 253 5.44 -4.25 -8.60
C ALA A 253 4.50 -3.06 -8.78
N ILE A 254 3.42 -2.99 -8.00
CA ILE A 254 2.38 -1.97 -8.15
C ILE A 254 2.25 -1.17 -6.86
N LEU A 255 2.37 0.16 -6.98
CA LEU A 255 1.99 1.14 -5.97
C LEU A 255 0.96 2.10 -6.57
N GLY A 256 -0.32 1.76 -6.40
CA GLY A 256 -1.41 2.72 -6.59
C GLY A 256 -1.91 3.20 -5.23
N THR A 257 -2.05 4.51 -5.03
CA THR A 257 -2.68 5.04 -3.81
C THR A 257 -3.69 6.12 -4.18
N ALA A 258 -4.95 6.00 -3.75
CA ALA A 258 -5.94 7.01 -4.07
C ALA A 258 -5.54 8.40 -3.54
N GLY A 259 -5.71 9.42 -4.38
CA GLY A 259 -5.34 10.79 -4.03
C GLY A 259 -3.83 11.06 -4.02
N GLU A 260 -2.99 10.08 -4.37
CA GLU A 260 -1.54 10.24 -4.41
C GLU A 260 -1.13 11.37 -5.36
N THR A 261 -0.15 12.14 -4.93
CA THR A 261 0.49 13.22 -5.70
C THR A 261 1.97 12.91 -5.86
N SER A 262 2.66 13.63 -6.75
CA SER A 262 4.11 13.56 -6.83
C SER A 262 4.81 13.77 -5.47
N SER A 263 4.26 14.63 -4.61
CA SER A 263 4.82 14.92 -3.28
C SER A 263 4.68 13.74 -2.31
N GLY A 264 3.60 12.98 -2.39
CA GLY A 264 3.43 11.80 -1.54
C GLY A 264 4.33 10.64 -1.99
N ILE A 265 4.57 10.50 -3.29
CA ILE A 265 5.59 9.57 -3.82
C ILE A 265 7.00 9.94 -3.32
N ILE A 266 7.33 11.23 -3.26
CA ILE A 266 8.61 11.67 -2.67
C ILE A 266 8.77 11.22 -1.23
N ARG A 267 7.70 11.28 -0.44
CA ARG A 267 7.73 10.77 0.94
C ARG A 267 8.00 9.27 0.99
N LYS A 268 7.62 8.51 -0.04
CA LYS A 268 7.87 7.06 -0.16
C LYS A 268 9.25 6.69 -0.72
N LEU A 269 10.04 7.67 -1.21
CA LEU A 269 11.37 7.39 -1.81
C LEU A 269 12.32 6.54 -0.95
N PRO A 270 12.45 6.75 0.37
CA PRO A 270 13.34 5.91 1.18
C PRO A 270 12.93 4.43 1.17
N VAL A 271 11.63 4.15 1.09
CA VAL A 271 11.10 2.79 1.00
C VAL A 271 11.35 2.21 -0.38
N LEU A 272 11.07 2.99 -1.44
CA LEU A 272 11.31 2.60 -2.83
C LEU A 272 12.79 2.27 -3.07
N ASP A 273 13.70 3.06 -2.51
CA ASP A 273 15.15 2.86 -2.65
C ASP A 273 15.61 1.56 -1.97
N ARG A 274 15.06 1.23 -0.80
CA ARG A 274 15.36 -0.04 -0.10
C ARG A 274 14.73 -1.25 -0.78
N ALA A 275 13.48 -1.12 -1.23
CA ALA A 275 12.71 -2.24 -1.76
C ALA A 275 13.22 -2.72 -3.13
N PHE A 276 13.53 -1.79 -4.03
CA PHE A 276 13.81 -2.13 -5.43
C PHE A 276 15.27 -1.92 -5.79
N LYS A 277 15.96 -3.00 -6.17
CA LYS A 277 17.38 -2.98 -6.54
C LYS A 277 17.59 -2.47 -7.95
N LYS A 278 16.87 -3.05 -8.93
CA LYS A 278 16.94 -2.68 -10.34
C LYS A 278 15.65 -3.08 -11.06
N PRO A 279 14.55 -2.32 -10.94
CA PRO A 279 13.43 -2.50 -11.84
C PRO A 279 13.90 -2.22 -13.28
N GLU A 280 13.41 -2.93 -14.28
CA GLU A 280 13.81 -2.66 -15.67
C GLU A 280 13.14 -1.38 -16.19
N TYR A 281 11.82 -1.28 -16.01
CA TYR A 281 11.02 -0.11 -16.35
C TYR A 281 10.34 0.48 -15.11
N VAL A 282 10.29 1.81 -15.03
CA VAL A 282 9.58 2.53 -13.95
C VAL A 282 8.54 3.44 -14.54
N PHE A 283 7.27 3.11 -14.33
CA PHE A 283 6.11 3.84 -14.84
C PHE A 283 5.69 4.89 -13.81
N LEU A 284 5.61 6.13 -14.28
CA LEU A 284 5.26 7.31 -13.48
C LEU A 284 3.88 7.79 -13.91
N ALA A 285 2.83 7.26 -13.28
CA ALA A 285 1.43 7.61 -13.53
C ALA A 285 0.85 8.41 -12.36
N HIS A 286 1.55 9.48 -12.00
CA HIS A 286 1.22 10.35 -10.88
C HIS A 286 1.16 11.81 -11.36
N MET A 287 0.01 12.27 -11.80
CA MET A 287 -0.17 13.68 -12.17
C MET A 287 -1.59 14.19 -11.94
N VAL A 288 -2.59 13.30 -11.84
CA VAL A 288 -4.00 13.69 -11.86
C VAL A 288 -4.43 14.44 -10.60
N ASN A 289 -3.69 14.28 -9.49
CA ASN A 289 -3.93 14.98 -8.24
C ASN A 289 -2.97 16.14 -7.98
N ASP A 290 -1.96 16.35 -8.83
CA ASP A 290 -1.06 17.49 -8.73
C ASP A 290 -1.73 18.77 -9.27
N TYR A 291 -1.22 19.92 -8.84
CA TYR A 291 -1.74 21.26 -9.18
C TYR A 291 -0.65 22.21 -9.67
N VAL A 292 0.60 22.01 -9.25
CA VAL A 292 1.70 22.93 -9.49
C VAL A 292 2.76 22.22 -10.32
N PHE A 293 2.99 22.70 -11.53
CA PHE A 293 3.88 22.07 -12.50
C PHE A 293 5.30 21.93 -11.97
N ASP A 294 5.89 22.98 -11.40
CA ASP A 294 7.26 22.95 -10.90
C ASP A 294 7.47 21.92 -9.78
N VAL A 295 6.46 21.77 -8.91
CA VAL A 295 6.47 20.76 -7.83
C VAL A 295 6.42 19.37 -8.45
N TRP A 296 5.47 19.14 -9.36
CA TRP A 296 5.35 17.86 -10.06
C TRP A 296 6.62 17.49 -10.82
N LYS A 297 7.18 18.40 -11.62
CA LYS A 297 8.39 18.18 -12.42
C LYS A 297 9.58 17.86 -11.53
N THR A 298 9.83 18.69 -10.52
CA THR A 298 10.94 18.49 -9.56
C THR A 298 10.84 17.13 -8.86
N ASN A 299 9.63 16.75 -8.44
CA ASN A 299 9.41 15.48 -7.76
C ASN A 299 9.56 14.28 -8.72
N THR A 300 8.98 14.37 -9.91
CA THR A 300 9.10 13.36 -10.96
C THR A 300 10.57 13.13 -11.33
N GLU A 301 11.34 14.21 -11.50
CA GLU A 301 12.79 14.12 -11.77
C GLU A 301 13.56 13.43 -10.64
N LYS A 302 13.23 13.67 -9.36
CA LYS A 302 13.88 12.94 -8.25
C LYS A 302 13.62 11.43 -8.31
N VAL A 303 12.41 11.01 -8.65
CA VAL A 303 12.06 9.58 -8.83
C VAL A 303 12.82 9.00 -10.03
N ILE A 304 12.84 9.71 -11.16
CA ILE A 304 13.62 9.36 -12.36
C ILE A 304 15.10 9.17 -12.00
N GLN A 305 15.71 10.12 -11.29
CA GLN A 305 17.13 10.02 -10.93
C GLN A 305 17.42 8.86 -9.97
N LEU A 306 16.51 8.55 -9.04
CA LEU A 306 16.62 7.35 -8.19
C LEU A 306 16.70 6.06 -9.00
N PHE A 307 15.92 5.92 -10.06
CA PHE A 307 15.87 4.67 -10.79
C PHE A 307 16.85 4.63 -11.97
N LYS A 308 17.17 5.77 -12.59
CA LYS A 308 18.27 5.85 -13.58
C LYS A 308 19.62 5.47 -12.97
N ARG A 309 19.94 5.91 -11.75
CA ARG A 309 21.19 5.49 -11.06
C ARG A 309 21.25 3.99 -10.78
N LYS A 310 20.10 3.30 -10.77
CA LYS A 310 19.98 1.85 -10.63
C LYS A 310 19.98 1.12 -11.97
N GLY A 311 20.04 1.85 -13.10
CA GLY A 311 20.02 1.30 -14.45
C GLY A 311 18.63 0.97 -14.98
N SER A 312 17.58 1.59 -14.42
CA SER A 312 16.21 1.46 -14.91
C SER A 312 15.88 2.49 -15.99
N THR A 313 14.90 2.17 -16.84
CA THR A 313 14.33 3.08 -17.84
C THR A 313 13.03 3.69 -17.33
N PRO A 314 12.98 5.01 -17.07
CA PRO A 314 11.76 5.69 -16.66
C PRO A 314 10.79 5.88 -17.83
N ILE A 315 9.50 5.80 -17.53
CA ILE A 315 8.40 5.94 -18.48
C ILE A 315 7.35 6.85 -17.85
N ILE A 316 6.98 7.93 -18.53
CA ILE A 316 5.95 8.87 -18.06
C ILE A 316 4.61 8.45 -18.62
N CYS A 317 3.58 8.32 -17.78
CA CYS A 317 2.22 8.05 -18.23
C CYS A 317 1.43 9.36 -18.28
N MET A 318 1.17 9.87 -19.47
CA MET A 318 0.42 11.11 -19.67
C MET A 318 -1.07 10.84 -19.51
N MET A 319 -1.67 11.40 -18.45
CA MET A 319 -3.09 11.21 -18.13
C MET A 319 -3.97 12.27 -18.80
N PRO A 320 -5.22 11.96 -19.14
CA PRO A 320 -6.21 12.93 -19.62
C PRO A 320 -6.36 14.15 -18.71
N MET A 321 -6.67 15.31 -19.31
CA MET A 321 -6.87 16.54 -18.55
C MET A 321 -8.01 16.41 -17.54
N ARG A 322 -7.73 16.75 -16.28
CA ARG A 322 -8.76 16.92 -15.25
C ARG A 322 -9.32 18.33 -15.32
N SER A 323 -10.65 18.46 -15.28
CA SER A 323 -11.31 19.79 -15.24
C SER A 323 -10.78 20.64 -14.07
N GLY A 324 -10.48 21.91 -14.34
CA GLY A 324 -9.87 22.83 -13.36
C GLY A 324 -8.36 22.62 -13.15
N ARG A 325 -7.69 21.99 -14.12
CA ARG A 325 -6.22 21.76 -14.18
C ARG A 325 -5.62 22.13 -15.52
N GLU A 326 -6.26 22.98 -16.30
CA GLU A 326 -5.91 23.27 -17.69
C GLU A 326 -4.46 23.77 -17.80
N GLU A 327 -4.08 24.79 -17.02
CA GLU A 327 -2.72 25.36 -17.03
C GLU A 327 -1.65 24.33 -16.61
N PHE A 328 -1.92 23.59 -15.53
CA PHE A 328 -1.03 22.51 -15.08
C PHE A 328 -0.87 21.44 -16.15
N TYR A 329 -1.97 20.99 -16.76
CA TYR A 329 -1.97 19.96 -17.79
C TYR A 329 -1.19 20.40 -19.02
N ASP A 330 -1.40 21.62 -19.50
CA ASP A 330 -0.72 22.15 -20.69
C ASP A 330 0.80 22.26 -20.45
N ALA A 331 1.22 22.67 -19.24
CA ALA A 331 2.64 22.68 -18.86
C ALA A 331 3.25 21.27 -18.77
N VAL A 332 2.51 20.29 -18.23
CA VAL A 332 2.96 18.88 -18.21
C VAL A 332 3.08 18.33 -19.64
N LEU A 333 2.09 18.59 -20.50
CA LEU A 333 2.11 18.12 -21.88
C LEU A 333 3.31 18.70 -22.64
N ASP A 334 3.56 20.01 -22.53
CA ASP A 334 4.70 20.68 -23.15
C ASP A 334 6.05 20.07 -22.71
N TYR A 335 6.18 19.78 -21.41
CA TYR A 335 7.36 19.10 -20.88
C TYR A 335 7.51 17.68 -21.43
N VAL A 336 6.42 16.90 -21.41
CA VAL A 336 6.42 15.49 -21.83
C VAL A 336 6.77 15.34 -23.31
N GLU A 337 6.30 16.25 -24.17
CA GLU A 337 6.61 16.26 -25.61
C GLU A 337 8.09 16.56 -25.91
N LYS A 338 8.80 17.21 -24.99
CA LYS A 338 10.22 17.61 -25.15
C LYS A 338 11.18 16.75 -24.34
N CYS A 339 10.68 15.93 -23.42
CA CYS A 339 11.54 15.15 -22.54
C CYS A 339 12.18 13.96 -23.27
N PRO A 340 13.36 13.49 -22.84
CA PRO A 340 14.04 12.37 -23.47
C PRO A 340 13.53 11.00 -23.00
N TYR A 341 12.38 10.94 -22.34
CA TYR A 341 11.84 9.72 -21.73
C TYR A 341 10.77 9.11 -22.62
N ASN A 342 10.58 7.80 -22.51
CA ASN A 342 9.43 7.14 -23.12
C ASN A 342 8.14 7.63 -22.46
N VAL A 343 7.08 7.75 -23.26
CA VAL A 343 5.79 8.28 -22.81
C VAL A 343 4.69 7.34 -23.25
N ILE A 344 3.75 7.06 -22.34
CA ILE A 344 2.48 6.38 -22.66
C ILE A 344 1.38 7.42 -22.69
N TYR A 345 0.68 7.56 -23.81
CA TYR A 345 -0.31 8.60 -24.04
C TYR A 345 -1.73 8.15 -23.69
N PHE A 346 -1.99 7.85 -22.40
CA PHE A 346 -3.35 7.55 -21.93
C PHE A 346 -4.32 8.71 -22.18
N ASN A 347 -3.82 9.96 -22.18
CA ASN A 347 -4.58 11.13 -22.58
C ASN A 347 -5.20 10.97 -23.97
N LYS A 348 -4.45 10.52 -24.97
CA LYS A 348 -4.95 10.30 -26.34
C LYS A 348 -5.87 9.08 -26.44
N ALA A 349 -5.58 8.03 -25.67
CA ALA A 349 -6.35 6.78 -25.71
C ALA A 349 -7.77 6.92 -25.13
N LEU A 350 -7.94 7.81 -24.14
CA LEU A 350 -9.18 7.93 -23.35
C LEU A 350 -10.02 9.16 -23.71
N THR A 351 -9.62 9.94 -24.71
CA THR A 351 -10.31 11.20 -25.06
C THR A 351 -10.98 11.14 -26.42
N VAL A 352 -11.97 12.00 -26.60
CA VAL A 352 -12.72 12.11 -27.85
C VAL A 352 -11.76 12.59 -28.94
N ASN A 353 -11.76 11.92 -30.10
CA ASN A 353 -10.87 12.23 -31.23
C ASN A 353 -9.38 12.28 -30.86
N SER A 354 -8.97 11.66 -29.75
CA SER A 354 -7.60 11.67 -29.23
C SER A 354 -7.03 13.07 -28.98
N ASP A 355 -7.88 14.03 -28.58
CA ASP A 355 -7.47 15.42 -28.32
C ASP A 355 -6.65 15.61 -27.02
N GLY A 356 -6.57 14.58 -26.18
CA GLY A 356 -5.87 14.59 -24.89
C GLY A 356 -6.60 15.34 -23.77
N LYS A 357 -7.65 16.11 -24.09
CA LYS A 357 -8.30 17.06 -23.17
C LYS A 357 -9.73 16.68 -22.83
N THR A 358 -10.50 16.11 -23.75
CA THR A 358 -11.94 15.87 -23.59
C THR A 358 -12.21 14.40 -23.27
N PRO A 359 -12.49 14.02 -22.00
CA PRO A 359 -12.72 12.62 -21.64
C PRO A 359 -13.87 12.00 -22.44
N ASP A 360 -13.61 10.88 -23.11
CA ASP A 360 -14.66 10.12 -23.79
C ASP A 360 -15.47 9.35 -22.75
N LYS A 361 -16.71 9.80 -22.50
CA LYS A 361 -17.60 9.26 -21.45
C LYS A 361 -17.73 7.74 -21.48
N LYS A 362 -17.54 7.08 -22.63
CA LYS A 362 -17.61 5.62 -22.73
C LYS A 362 -16.51 4.90 -21.92
N TYR A 363 -15.40 5.59 -21.64
CA TYR A 363 -14.24 5.02 -20.92
C TYR A 363 -14.19 5.40 -19.44
N TYR A 364 -15.10 6.21 -18.94
CA TYR A 364 -15.08 6.67 -17.54
C TYR A 364 -16.31 6.21 -16.78
N ILE A 365 -16.20 6.23 -15.44
CA ILE A 365 -17.37 6.30 -14.58
C ILE A 365 -17.93 7.73 -14.59
N GLY A 366 -19.05 7.96 -13.89
CA GLY A 366 -19.78 9.23 -13.94
C GLY A 366 -18.99 10.48 -13.56
N ASP A 367 -17.86 10.35 -12.85
CA ASP A 367 -17.02 11.47 -12.40
C ASP A 367 -16.05 12.02 -13.47
N LYS A 368 -15.91 11.33 -14.62
CA LYS A 368 -15.01 11.69 -15.73
C LYS A 368 -13.53 11.79 -15.36
N ILE A 369 -13.13 11.23 -14.21
CA ILE A 369 -11.74 11.17 -13.75
C ILE A 369 -11.28 9.71 -13.77
N HIS A 370 -12.09 8.81 -13.21
CA HIS A 370 -11.70 7.41 -13.07
C HIS A 370 -12.19 6.59 -14.26
N PRO A 371 -11.28 5.88 -14.97
CA PRO A 371 -11.68 4.97 -16.03
C PRO A 371 -12.60 3.87 -15.51
N ASN A 372 -13.54 3.45 -16.35
CA ASN A 372 -14.34 2.24 -16.12
C ASN A 372 -13.57 1.01 -16.65
N VAL A 373 -14.18 -0.18 -16.61
CA VAL A 373 -13.55 -1.43 -17.08
C VAL A 373 -13.04 -1.33 -18.53
N LEU A 374 -13.83 -0.70 -19.41
CA LEU A 374 -13.44 -0.48 -20.81
C LEU A 374 -12.28 0.52 -20.91
N GLY A 375 -12.30 1.59 -20.12
CA GLY A 375 -11.20 2.55 -20.05
C GLY A 375 -9.89 1.93 -19.58
N HIS A 376 -9.92 1.10 -18.53
CA HIS A 376 -8.73 0.36 -18.09
C HIS A 376 -8.22 -0.62 -19.16
N SER A 377 -9.11 -1.29 -19.89
CA SER A 377 -8.73 -2.14 -21.02
C SER A 377 -8.04 -1.32 -22.11
N LYS A 378 -8.58 -0.14 -22.42
CA LYS A 378 -7.99 0.79 -23.40
C LYS A 378 -6.63 1.33 -22.97
N MET A 379 -6.44 1.61 -21.68
CA MET A 379 -5.14 1.96 -21.13
C MET A 379 -4.13 0.81 -21.32
N PHE A 380 -4.52 -0.42 -21.01
CA PHE A 380 -3.63 -1.56 -21.21
C PHE A 380 -3.25 -1.76 -22.68
N GLU A 381 -4.19 -1.62 -23.61
CA GLU A 381 -3.88 -1.61 -25.05
C GLU A 381 -2.86 -0.51 -25.40
N GLN A 382 -3.02 0.70 -24.84
CA GLN A 382 -2.10 1.81 -25.08
C GLN A 382 -0.70 1.53 -24.55
N VAL A 383 -0.56 0.84 -23.40
CA VAL A 383 0.75 0.37 -22.89
C VAL A 383 1.44 -0.51 -23.93
N LEU A 384 0.72 -1.45 -24.52
CA LEU A 384 1.27 -2.37 -25.52
C LEU A 384 1.60 -1.68 -26.85
N GLN A 385 0.89 -0.61 -27.19
CA GLN A 385 1.13 0.18 -28.42
C GLN A 385 2.32 1.13 -28.29
N ASP A 386 2.47 1.78 -27.14
CA ASP A 386 3.53 2.77 -26.94
C ASP A 386 4.87 2.10 -26.56
N LEU A 387 4.85 0.85 -26.07
CA LEU A 387 6.01 0.13 -25.57
C LEU A 387 6.12 -1.28 -26.17
N ASP A 388 6.56 -1.38 -27.43
CA ASP A 388 6.72 -2.64 -28.18
C ASP A 388 7.64 -3.70 -27.53
N PHE A 389 8.35 -3.35 -26.45
CA PHE A 389 9.29 -4.20 -25.73
C PHE A 389 8.73 -4.83 -24.44
N ILE A 390 7.43 -4.66 -24.16
CA ILE A 390 6.75 -5.17 -22.95
C ILE A 390 5.84 -6.37 -23.22
#